data_AF-A0A2A5NWZ6-F1
#
_entry.id   AF-A0A2A5NWZ6-F1
#
_cell.length_a   1.000
_cell.length_b   1.000
_cell.length_c   1.000
_cell.angle_alpha   90.00
_cell.angle_beta   90.00
_cell.angle_gamma   90.00
#
_symmetry.space_group_name_H-M   'P 1'
#
loop_
_entity.id
_entity.type
_entity.pdbx_description
1 polymer ?
#
loop_
_entity_poly.entity_id
_entity_poly.type
_entity_poly.pdbx_seq_one_letter_code
_entity_poly.pdbx_strand_id
1 'polypeptide(L)'
;MEGLVELRGERGLVLGIGGGGDSASAALIQLWLRMLGSDASIGGVVWERLPVDPTPGPIRLDELRPVERRGLATGWVSGSTHAIRGGRSFKPQVARVAEVLGEEALAIDLWPGPVEVAESLIEVLDEGYGFIVGVDVGGDVLALGVEDDLWSPLADQVMLAVLARLERRGFKALLAVHGLGVDGELTEAYLLRRLSARR
;
A
#
# COMPACT_ATOMS: atom_id res chain seq x y z
N MET A 1 16.97 1.78 -7.73
CA MET A 1 16.59 2.61 -8.91
C MET A 1 16.56 1.80 -10.19
N GLU A 2 17.57 0.97 -10.50
CA GLU A 2 17.63 0.21 -11.77
C GLU A 2 16.34 -0.56 -12.08
N GLY A 3 15.80 -1.35 -11.14
CA GLY A 3 14.56 -2.11 -11.36
C GLY A 3 13.29 -1.26 -11.55
N LEU A 4 13.28 0.01 -11.11
CA LEU A 4 12.15 0.92 -11.37
C LEU A 4 12.28 1.64 -12.73
N VAL A 5 13.51 1.85 -13.22
CA VAL A 5 13.75 2.41 -14.56
C VAL A 5 13.26 1.43 -15.64
N GLU A 6 13.31 0.13 -15.37
CA GLU A 6 12.74 -0.92 -16.21
C GLU A 6 11.21 -0.90 -16.31
N LEU A 7 10.51 -0.10 -15.50
CA LEU A 7 9.05 0.02 -15.52
C LEU A 7 8.54 1.10 -16.48
N ARG A 8 9.47 1.74 -17.20
CA ARG A 8 9.19 2.87 -18.06
C ARG A 8 8.20 2.50 -19.17
N GLY A 9 7.16 3.30 -19.33
CA GLY A 9 6.18 3.15 -20.40
C GLY A 9 5.14 2.03 -20.16
N GLU A 10 5.21 1.36 -19.02
CA GLU A 10 4.19 0.39 -18.59
C GLU A 10 3.13 1.08 -17.71
N ARG A 11 1.92 0.50 -17.70
CA ARG A 11 0.87 0.85 -16.72
C ARG A 11 1.17 0.15 -15.40
N GLY A 12 1.13 0.88 -14.29
CA GLY A 12 1.59 0.38 -13.00
C GLY A 12 0.65 0.70 -11.85
N LEU A 13 0.69 -0.12 -10.80
CA LEU A 13 -0.04 0.13 -9.57
C LEU A 13 0.96 0.36 -8.42
N VAL A 14 0.88 1.53 -7.77
CA VAL A 14 1.75 1.89 -6.64
C VAL A 14 0.90 1.97 -5.39
N LEU A 15 1.25 1.20 -4.35
CA LEU A 15 0.42 1.01 -3.17
C LEU A 15 1.20 1.34 -1.91
N GLY A 16 0.65 2.19 -1.04
CA GLY A 16 1.11 2.25 0.35
C GLY A 16 0.68 1.00 1.11
N ILE A 17 1.61 0.24 1.68
CA ILE A 17 1.32 -1.11 2.21
C ILE A 17 1.12 -1.17 3.72
N GLY A 18 1.59 -0.18 4.46
CA GLY A 18 1.35 -0.02 5.88
C GLY A 18 0.15 0.86 6.19
N GLY A 19 0.29 1.72 7.21
CA GLY A 19 -0.76 2.66 7.60
C GLY A 19 -0.95 3.83 6.61
N GLY A 20 -1.87 4.74 6.93
CA GLY A 20 -2.18 5.89 6.07
C GLY A 20 -1.01 6.82 5.70
N GLY A 21 0.14 6.74 6.41
CA GLY A 21 1.36 7.47 6.06
C GLY A 21 2.00 6.98 4.75
N ASP A 22 1.93 5.68 4.49
CA ASP A 22 2.57 5.05 3.33
C ASP A 22 1.90 5.47 2.02
N SER A 23 0.59 5.73 2.08
CA SER A 23 -0.17 6.25 0.93
C SER A 23 0.42 7.57 0.41
N ALA A 24 0.97 8.41 1.29
CA ALA A 24 1.61 9.65 0.89
C ALA A 24 2.98 9.42 0.21
N SER A 25 3.79 8.50 0.73
CA SER A 25 5.08 8.13 0.12
C SER A 25 4.88 7.38 -1.20
N ALA A 26 3.85 6.54 -1.29
CA ALA A 26 3.45 5.89 -2.53
C ALA A 26 3.12 6.91 -3.63
N ALA A 27 2.49 8.05 -3.28
CA ALA A 27 2.23 9.12 -4.23
C ALA A 27 3.54 9.75 -4.77
N LEU A 28 4.57 9.90 -3.94
CA LEU A 28 5.88 10.38 -4.41
C LEU A 28 6.52 9.41 -5.42
N ILE A 29 6.45 8.11 -5.15
CA ILE A 29 6.95 7.07 -6.06
C ILE A 29 6.15 7.04 -7.36
N GLN A 30 4.82 7.16 -7.29
CA GLN A 30 3.94 7.26 -8.45
C GLN A 30 4.30 8.46 -9.35
N LEU A 31 4.45 9.65 -8.76
CA LEU A 31 4.85 10.86 -9.49
C LEU A 31 6.22 10.68 -10.16
N TRP A 32 7.18 10.06 -9.47
CA TRP A 32 8.49 9.79 -10.04
C TRP A 32 8.43 8.80 -11.21
N LEU A 33 7.63 7.73 -11.12
CA LEU A 33 7.40 6.80 -12.24
C LEU A 33 6.72 7.48 -13.43
N ARG A 34 5.78 8.39 -13.19
CA ARG A 34 5.15 9.20 -14.24
C ARG A 34 6.13 10.14 -14.93
N MET A 35 7.07 10.73 -14.19
CA MET A 35 8.16 11.52 -14.78
C MET A 35 9.04 10.68 -15.71
N LEU A 36 9.13 9.36 -15.48
CA LEU A 36 9.85 8.43 -16.36
C LEU A 36 8.99 7.98 -17.56
N GLY A 37 7.68 8.24 -17.56
CA GLY A 37 6.75 7.95 -18.65
C GLY A 37 5.83 6.75 -18.41
N SER A 38 5.76 6.22 -17.19
CA SER A 38 4.80 5.16 -16.82
C SER A 38 3.41 5.71 -16.53
N ASP A 39 2.37 4.96 -16.86
CA ASP A 39 0.98 5.27 -16.47
C ASP A 39 0.68 4.62 -15.11
N ALA A 40 1.14 5.28 -14.04
CA ALA A 40 1.03 4.74 -12.69
C ALA A 40 -0.24 5.20 -11.97
N SER A 41 -1.06 4.26 -11.50
CA SER A 41 -2.17 4.47 -10.55
C SER A 41 -1.66 4.35 -9.11
N ILE A 42 -2.34 5.02 -8.19
CA ILE A 42 -2.02 5.04 -6.75
C ILE A 42 -3.05 4.25 -5.95
N GLY A 43 -2.67 3.80 -4.77
CA GLY A 43 -3.57 3.20 -3.80
C GLY A 43 -2.90 3.01 -2.45
N GLY A 44 -3.60 2.35 -1.54
CA GLY A 44 -3.03 1.95 -0.27
C GLY A 44 -4.01 1.24 0.64
N VAL A 45 -3.44 0.62 1.66
CA VAL A 45 -4.19 0.03 2.76
C VAL A 45 -4.97 1.12 3.50
N VAL A 46 -6.27 0.88 3.69
CA VAL A 46 -7.12 1.77 4.47
C VAL A 46 -7.02 1.43 5.96
N TRP A 47 -5.95 1.90 6.58
CA TRP A 47 -5.75 1.78 8.03
C TRP A 47 -5.23 3.08 8.61
N GLU A 48 -6.03 3.68 9.48
CA GLU A 48 -5.77 4.98 10.06
C GLU A 48 -5.15 4.91 11.45
N ARG A 49 -4.41 5.96 11.82
CA ARG A 49 -3.93 6.13 13.19
C ARG A 49 -5.09 6.46 14.13
N LEU A 50 -4.95 6.09 15.40
CA LEU A 50 -5.94 6.33 16.47
C LEU A 50 -6.52 7.76 16.53
N PRO A 51 -5.73 8.84 16.30
CA PRO A 51 -6.30 10.19 16.29
C PRO A 51 -7.30 10.47 15.16
N VAL A 52 -7.20 9.73 14.05
CA VAL A 52 -8.08 9.84 12.88
C VAL A 52 -9.25 8.86 13.01
N ASP A 53 -8.94 7.57 13.18
CA ASP A 53 -9.93 6.52 13.43
C ASP A 53 -9.68 5.88 14.80
N PRO A 54 -10.53 6.13 15.81
CA PRO A 54 -10.41 5.48 17.11
C PRO A 54 -10.89 4.02 17.08
N THR A 55 -11.51 3.57 16.00
CA THR A 55 -12.01 2.19 15.84
C THR A 55 -10.81 1.28 15.54
N PRO A 56 -10.55 0.24 16.34
CA PRO A 56 -9.43 -0.65 16.09
C PRO A 56 -9.56 -1.41 14.75
N GLY A 57 -8.41 -1.61 14.11
CA GLY A 57 -8.28 -2.39 12.88
C GLY A 57 -8.54 -1.59 11.59
N PRO A 58 -8.24 -2.21 10.43
CA PRO A 58 -8.40 -1.58 9.13
C PRO A 58 -9.87 -1.24 8.84
N ILE A 59 -10.08 -0.25 7.97
CA ILE A 59 -11.39 0.18 7.50
C ILE A 59 -11.85 -0.78 6.42
N ARG A 60 -13.10 -1.24 6.54
CA ARG A 60 -13.70 -2.14 5.55
C ARG A 60 -14.19 -1.38 4.33
N LEU A 61 -14.24 -2.03 3.17
CA LEU A 61 -14.82 -1.39 1.97
C LEU A 61 -16.30 -1.02 2.15
N ASP A 62 -17.07 -1.73 2.96
CA ASP A 62 -18.47 -1.39 3.22
C ASP A 62 -18.62 -0.16 4.13
N GLU A 63 -17.57 0.24 4.83
CA GLU A 63 -17.49 1.47 5.62
C GLU A 63 -17.09 2.68 4.76
N LEU A 64 -16.66 2.51 3.51
CA LEU A 64 -16.26 3.60 2.60
C LEU A 64 -17.41 4.05 1.68
N ARG A 65 -17.66 5.36 1.57
CA ARG A 65 -18.68 5.93 0.68
C ARG A 65 -18.26 7.29 0.06
N PRO A 66 -18.38 7.47 -1.28
CA PRO A 66 -18.56 6.43 -2.30
C PRO A 66 -17.33 5.51 -2.42
N VAL A 67 -17.53 4.30 -2.93
CA VAL A 67 -16.45 3.37 -3.30
C VAL A 67 -16.92 2.54 -4.47
N GLU A 68 -16.08 2.39 -5.49
CA GLU A 68 -16.35 1.52 -6.63
C GLU A 68 -15.58 0.21 -6.45
N ARG A 69 -16.28 -0.84 -6.00
CA ARG A 69 -15.65 -2.13 -5.68
C ARG A 69 -15.03 -2.80 -6.89
N ARG A 70 -13.89 -3.46 -6.66
CA ARG A 70 -13.18 -4.37 -7.56
C ARG A 70 -12.70 -5.55 -6.73
N GLY A 71 -13.31 -6.71 -6.88
CA GLY A 71 -13.08 -7.84 -5.97
C GLY A 71 -13.62 -7.64 -4.55
N LEU A 72 -13.23 -8.55 -3.66
CA LEU A 72 -13.69 -8.61 -2.27
C LEU A 72 -12.97 -7.60 -1.37
N ALA A 73 -11.69 -7.36 -1.65
CA ALA A 73 -10.78 -6.60 -0.79
C ALA A 73 -10.30 -5.27 -1.38
N THR A 74 -10.65 -4.94 -2.63
CA THR A 74 -10.24 -3.68 -3.26
C THR A 74 -11.40 -2.84 -3.81
N GLY A 75 -11.20 -1.53 -3.89
CA GLY A 75 -12.16 -0.63 -4.52
C GLY A 75 -11.61 0.76 -4.77
N TRP A 76 -12.04 1.40 -5.85
CA TRP A 76 -11.62 2.75 -6.22
C TRP A 76 -12.33 3.78 -5.36
N VAL A 77 -11.55 4.72 -4.83
CA VAL A 77 -12.01 5.84 -4.00
C VAL A 77 -11.51 7.15 -4.59
N SER A 78 -12.22 8.23 -4.31
CA SER A 78 -11.85 9.58 -4.78
C SER A 78 -11.72 10.53 -3.60
N GLY A 79 -11.37 11.79 -3.89
CA GLY A 79 -11.36 12.85 -2.89
C GLY A 79 -12.70 13.07 -2.16
N SER A 80 -13.81 12.58 -2.73
CA SER A 80 -15.13 12.64 -2.10
C SER A 80 -15.40 11.51 -1.10
N THR A 81 -14.58 10.46 -1.09
CA THR A 81 -14.78 9.27 -0.26
C THR A 81 -14.53 9.55 1.21
N HIS A 82 -15.47 9.11 2.04
CA HIS A 82 -15.39 9.13 3.50
C HIS A 82 -15.56 7.73 4.07
N ALA A 83 -14.88 7.46 5.18
CA ALA A 83 -15.13 6.31 6.03
C ALA A 83 -16.23 6.65 7.04
N ILE A 84 -17.23 5.78 7.16
CA ILE A 84 -18.38 5.91 8.04
C ILE A 84 -18.38 4.71 8.98
N ARG A 85 -17.76 4.85 10.15
CA ARG A 85 -17.69 3.80 11.19
C ARG A 85 -17.55 4.40 12.58
N GLY A 86 -17.90 3.62 13.60
CA GLY A 86 -17.84 4.08 15.00
C GLY A 86 -18.71 5.32 15.29
N GLY A 87 -19.78 5.54 14.53
CA GLY A 87 -20.63 6.73 14.65
C GLY A 87 -20.00 8.04 14.14
N ARG A 88 -18.90 7.96 13.39
CA ARG A 88 -18.16 9.11 12.84
C ARG A 88 -18.08 9.01 11.32
N SER A 89 -17.93 10.16 10.69
CA SER A 89 -17.58 10.28 9.27
C SER A 89 -16.26 11.05 9.17
N PHE A 90 -15.28 10.48 8.47
CA PHE A 90 -13.97 11.10 8.29
C PHE A 90 -13.36 10.72 6.95
N LYS A 91 -12.43 11.54 6.45
CA LYS A 91 -11.72 11.27 5.20
C LYS A 91 -10.44 10.48 5.46
N PRO A 92 -10.32 9.22 4.99
CA PRO A 92 -9.11 8.42 5.13
C PRO A 92 -7.95 9.00 4.32
N GLN A 93 -6.70 8.69 4.66
CA GLN A 93 -5.51 9.23 3.99
C GLN A 93 -5.49 8.90 2.50
N VAL A 94 -5.87 7.68 2.11
CA VAL A 94 -5.95 7.30 0.68
C VAL A 94 -6.87 8.24 -0.11
N ALA A 95 -8.00 8.67 0.48
CA ALA A 95 -8.91 9.62 -0.15
C ALA A 95 -8.36 11.06 -0.11
N ARG A 96 -7.57 11.43 0.90
CA ARG A 96 -6.85 12.72 0.92
C ARG A 96 -5.79 12.78 -0.18
N VAL A 97 -5.05 11.69 -0.38
CA VAL A 97 -4.08 11.56 -1.47
C VAL A 97 -4.78 11.65 -2.82
N ALA A 98 -5.88 10.92 -3.01
CA ALA A 98 -6.74 11.01 -4.19
C ALA A 98 -7.20 12.45 -4.47
N GLU A 99 -7.65 13.18 -3.44
CA GLU A 99 -8.06 14.60 -3.56
C GLU A 99 -6.91 15.51 -4.00
N VAL A 100 -5.73 15.36 -3.40
CA VAL A 100 -4.55 16.18 -3.72
C VAL A 100 -4.07 15.94 -5.14
N LEU A 101 -4.10 14.69 -5.60
CA LEU A 101 -3.68 14.32 -6.96
C LEU A 101 -4.76 14.65 -8.01
N GLY A 102 -6.03 14.76 -7.60
CA GLY A 102 -7.16 14.97 -8.51
C GLY A 102 -7.55 13.70 -9.28
N GLU A 103 -7.33 12.53 -8.68
CA GLU A 103 -7.43 11.21 -9.32
C GLU A 103 -8.10 10.21 -8.38
N GLU A 104 -8.46 9.03 -8.90
CA GLU A 104 -8.91 7.92 -8.05
C GLU A 104 -7.71 7.16 -7.48
N ALA A 105 -7.91 6.59 -6.30
CA ALA A 105 -6.94 5.74 -5.62
C ALA A 105 -7.57 4.38 -5.31
N LEU A 106 -6.78 3.31 -5.35
CA LEU A 106 -7.25 1.98 -4.96
C LEU A 106 -7.18 1.84 -3.42
N ALA A 107 -8.33 1.71 -2.76
CA ALA A 107 -8.40 1.34 -1.35
C ALA A 107 -8.27 -0.17 -1.18
N ILE A 108 -7.46 -0.59 -0.20
CA ILE A 108 -7.23 -2.00 0.13
C ILE A 108 -7.71 -2.30 1.55
N ASP A 109 -8.69 -3.18 1.65
CA ASP A 109 -9.25 -3.70 2.90
C ASP A 109 -8.53 -5.02 3.26
N LEU A 110 -7.93 -5.08 4.45
CA LEU A 110 -7.18 -6.25 4.90
C LEU A 110 -8.04 -7.30 5.62
N TRP A 111 -9.31 -7.03 5.93
CA TRP A 111 -10.18 -7.98 6.65
C TRP A 111 -10.36 -9.33 5.97
N PRO A 112 -10.48 -9.42 4.63
CA PRO A 112 -10.57 -10.71 3.93
C PRO A 112 -9.32 -11.59 4.05
N GLY A 113 -8.19 -11.02 4.48
CA GLY A 113 -6.91 -11.72 4.65
C GLY A 113 -6.07 -11.76 3.36
N PRO A 114 -4.77 -12.11 3.47
CA PRO A 114 -3.78 -11.93 2.40
C PRO A 114 -4.09 -12.74 1.13
N VAL A 115 -4.78 -13.88 1.23
CA VAL A 115 -5.17 -14.67 0.06
C VAL A 115 -6.20 -13.91 -0.77
N GLU A 116 -7.28 -13.45 -0.14
CA GLU A 116 -8.37 -12.72 -0.81
C GLU A 116 -7.95 -11.32 -1.27
N VAL A 117 -7.07 -10.65 -0.52
CA VAL A 117 -6.44 -9.40 -0.96
C VAL A 117 -5.66 -9.62 -2.25
N ALA A 118 -4.86 -10.69 -2.33
CA ALA A 118 -4.11 -11.00 -3.54
C ALA A 118 -5.02 -11.35 -4.72
N GLU A 119 -6.08 -12.15 -4.53
CA GLU A 119 -7.00 -12.45 -5.63
C GLU A 119 -7.76 -11.20 -6.10
N SER A 120 -8.17 -10.30 -5.19
CA SER A 120 -8.78 -9.01 -5.57
C SER A 120 -7.80 -8.11 -6.34
N LEU A 121 -6.53 -8.10 -5.97
CA LEU A 121 -5.49 -7.38 -6.71
C LEU A 121 -5.22 -8.01 -8.08
N ILE A 122 -5.32 -9.33 -8.23
CA ILE A 122 -5.21 -9.99 -9.54
C ILE A 122 -6.31 -9.49 -10.48
N GLU A 123 -7.55 -9.36 -10.01
CA GLU A 123 -8.64 -8.78 -10.82
C GLU A 123 -8.30 -7.37 -11.31
N VAL A 124 -7.71 -6.54 -10.44
CA VAL A 124 -7.27 -5.19 -10.82
C VAL A 124 -6.10 -5.25 -11.81
N LEU A 125 -5.11 -6.11 -11.58
CA LEU A 125 -3.92 -6.21 -12.42
C LEU A 125 -4.26 -6.71 -13.84
N ASP A 126 -5.23 -7.61 -13.95
CA ASP A 126 -5.74 -8.13 -15.22
C ASP A 126 -6.41 -7.05 -16.10
N GLU A 127 -6.72 -5.87 -15.55
CA GLU A 127 -7.15 -4.69 -16.32
C GLU A 127 -5.99 -4.04 -17.13
N GLY A 128 -4.83 -4.69 -17.23
CA GLY A 128 -3.71 -4.28 -18.07
C GLY A 128 -2.59 -3.56 -17.31
N TYR A 129 -2.45 -3.78 -16.02
CA TYR A 129 -1.30 -3.30 -15.24
C TYR A 129 -0.12 -4.27 -15.41
N GLY A 130 1.02 -3.76 -15.89
CA GLY A 130 2.24 -4.55 -16.11
C GLY A 130 3.03 -4.84 -14.82
N PHE A 131 2.82 -4.02 -13.77
CA PHE A 131 3.54 -4.17 -12.52
C PHE A 131 2.78 -3.62 -11.31
N ILE A 132 3.22 -4.05 -10.13
CA ILE A 132 2.79 -3.54 -8.83
C ILE A 132 3.99 -3.21 -7.95
N VAL A 133 3.94 -2.07 -7.27
CA VAL A 133 4.95 -1.64 -6.29
C VAL A 133 4.25 -1.41 -4.95
N GLY A 134 4.60 -2.22 -3.95
CA GLY A 134 4.27 -1.90 -2.56
C GLY A 134 5.31 -0.98 -1.96
N VAL A 135 4.87 0.08 -1.29
CA VAL A 135 5.69 1.12 -0.70
C VAL A 135 5.48 1.13 0.80
N ASP A 136 6.54 0.82 1.52
CA ASP A 136 6.63 0.90 2.98
C ASP A 136 7.53 2.10 3.38
N VAL A 137 7.18 2.77 4.47
CA VAL A 137 7.92 3.90 5.03
C VAL A 137 8.56 3.50 6.35
N GLY A 138 9.89 3.47 6.38
CA GLY A 138 10.64 3.08 7.57
C GLY A 138 11.38 1.76 7.41
N GLY A 139 10.80 0.76 6.74
CA GLY A 139 11.48 -0.52 6.50
C GLY A 139 11.12 -1.61 7.49
N ASP A 140 10.15 -1.40 8.38
CA ASP A 140 9.68 -2.40 9.33
C ASP A 140 9.09 -3.64 8.63
N VAL A 141 8.61 -3.51 7.39
CA VAL A 141 8.25 -4.62 6.49
C VAL A 141 9.38 -5.65 6.33
N LEU A 142 10.65 -5.24 6.50
CA LEU A 142 11.82 -6.11 6.37
C LEU A 142 12.07 -6.94 7.63
N ALA A 143 11.39 -6.63 8.73
CA ALA A 143 11.50 -7.35 9.99
C ALA A 143 11.06 -8.82 9.87
N LEU A 144 11.37 -9.61 10.89
CA LEU A 144 10.95 -10.99 11.04
C LEU A 144 9.62 -11.11 11.80
N GLY A 145 9.20 -10.07 12.50
CA GLY A 145 8.02 -10.08 13.35
C GLY A 145 8.27 -10.55 14.79
N VAL A 146 9.54 -10.67 15.18
CA VAL A 146 9.96 -11.17 16.51
C VAL A 146 10.87 -10.21 17.25
N GLU A 147 11.13 -9.04 16.66
CA GLU A 147 11.92 -7.98 17.23
C GLU A 147 11.16 -7.27 18.36
N ASP A 148 11.82 -7.04 19.49
CA ASP A 148 11.19 -6.44 20.68
C ASP A 148 10.74 -4.99 20.45
N ASP A 149 11.43 -4.26 19.57
CA ASP A 149 11.16 -2.85 19.26
C ASP A 149 10.22 -2.66 18.05
N LEU A 150 9.59 -3.73 17.55
CA LEU A 150 8.66 -3.69 16.41
C LEU A 150 7.22 -3.51 16.88
N TRP A 151 6.56 -2.44 16.42
CA TRP A 151 5.27 -1.98 16.94
C TRP A 151 4.12 -2.12 15.95
N SER A 152 4.34 -1.89 14.65
CA SER A 152 3.23 -1.79 13.69
C SER A 152 3.27 -2.72 12.46
N PRO A 153 3.83 -3.94 12.52
CA PRO A 153 4.19 -4.70 11.32
C PRO A 153 3.02 -5.36 10.59
N LEU A 154 1.81 -5.32 11.12
CA LEU A 154 0.73 -6.20 10.68
C LEU A 154 0.27 -5.88 9.24
N ALA A 155 0.07 -4.60 8.93
CA ALA A 155 -0.33 -4.19 7.58
C ALA A 155 0.77 -4.54 6.57
N ASP A 156 2.00 -4.17 6.90
CA ASP A 156 3.21 -4.33 6.10
C ASP A 156 3.51 -5.79 5.80
N GLN A 157 3.46 -6.66 6.80
CA GLN A 157 3.69 -8.10 6.61
C GLN A 157 2.57 -8.78 5.85
N VAL A 158 1.30 -8.39 6.07
CA VAL A 158 0.17 -8.91 5.28
C VAL A 158 0.34 -8.55 3.81
N MET A 159 0.68 -7.30 3.52
CA MET A 159 0.90 -6.84 2.16
C MET A 159 2.20 -7.39 1.55
N LEU A 160 3.25 -7.63 2.33
CA LEU A 160 4.44 -8.36 1.86
C LEU A 160 4.08 -9.79 1.44
N ALA A 161 3.24 -10.48 2.22
CA ALA A 161 2.75 -11.80 1.87
C ALA A 161 1.88 -11.79 0.60
N VAL A 162 1.08 -10.74 0.40
CA VAL A 162 0.32 -10.47 -0.83
C VAL A 162 1.27 -10.29 -2.02
N LEU A 163 2.26 -9.40 -1.93
CA LEU A 163 3.24 -9.16 -3.00
C LEU A 163 4.00 -10.44 -3.36
N ALA A 164 4.46 -11.21 -2.36
CA ALA A 164 5.12 -12.49 -2.58
C ALA A 164 4.19 -13.55 -3.21
N ARG A 165 2.88 -13.46 -2.97
CA ARG A 165 1.90 -14.32 -3.66
C ARG A 165 1.72 -13.88 -5.12
N LEU A 166 1.61 -12.58 -5.40
CA LEU A 166 1.53 -12.04 -6.75
C LEU A 166 2.78 -12.41 -7.57
N GLU A 167 3.98 -12.27 -6.99
CA GLU A 167 5.25 -12.69 -7.60
C GLU A 167 5.20 -14.18 -8.01
N ARG A 168 4.79 -15.07 -7.09
CA ARG A 168 4.65 -16.52 -7.37
C ARG A 168 3.59 -16.84 -8.43
N ARG A 169 2.64 -15.94 -8.66
CA ARG A 169 1.61 -16.07 -9.70
C ARG A 169 2.06 -15.50 -11.05
N GLY A 170 3.28 -14.96 -11.14
CA GLY A 170 3.89 -14.47 -12.38
C GLY A 170 3.78 -12.97 -12.60
N PHE A 171 3.24 -12.21 -11.64
CA PHE A 171 3.16 -10.76 -11.72
C PHE A 171 4.50 -10.11 -11.35
N LYS A 172 4.84 -8.99 -12.01
CA LYS A 172 5.99 -8.16 -11.64
C LYS A 172 5.66 -7.37 -10.36
N ALA A 173 5.95 -7.97 -9.21
CA ALA A 173 5.72 -7.38 -7.90
C ALA A 173 7.03 -6.90 -7.26
N LEU A 174 7.05 -5.65 -6.84
CA LEU A 174 8.21 -5.01 -6.22
C LEU A 174 7.85 -4.47 -4.84
N LEU A 175 8.81 -4.52 -3.93
CA LEU A 175 8.77 -3.80 -2.66
C LEU A 175 9.74 -2.63 -2.74
N ALA A 176 9.26 -1.44 -2.41
CA ALA A 176 10.06 -0.24 -2.23
C ALA A 176 10.00 0.18 -0.76
N VAL A 177 11.16 0.38 -0.14
CA VAL A 177 11.28 0.96 1.20
C VAL A 177 11.73 2.40 1.06
N HIS A 178 10.91 3.33 1.55
CA HIS A 178 11.17 4.75 1.52
C HIS A 178 11.58 5.27 2.91
N GLY A 179 12.72 5.95 3.00
CA GLY A 179 13.21 6.49 4.26
C GLY A 179 13.54 5.39 5.29
N LEU A 180 14.62 4.66 5.08
CA LEU A 180 15.02 3.57 5.98
C LEU A 180 15.21 4.08 7.43
N GLY A 181 14.49 3.51 8.38
CA GLY A 181 14.52 3.81 9.82
C GLY A 181 13.79 5.10 10.26
N VAL A 182 13.04 5.77 9.37
CA VAL A 182 12.37 7.05 9.71
C VAL A 182 11.13 6.89 10.59
N ASP A 183 10.60 5.68 10.71
CA ASP A 183 9.53 5.31 11.64
C ASP A 183 10.01 5.28 13.10
N GLY A 184 11.32 5.11 13.31
CA GLY A 184 11.96 5.00 14.61
C GLY A 184 11.78 3.65 15.30
N GLU A 185 11.26 2.63 14.62
CA GLU A 185 11.02 1.30 15.21
C GLU A 185 12.31 0.48 15.27
N LEU A 186 13.02 0.38 14.14
CA LEU A 186 14.21 -0.47 14.01
C LEU A 186 15.46 0.33 13.63
N THR A 187 16.61 -0.14 14.10
CA THR A 187 17.89 0.52 13.79
C THR A 187 18.24 0.41 12.30
N GLU A 188 18.81 1.47 11.73
CA GLU A 188 19.29 1.48 10.33
C GLU A 188 20.24 0.31 10.05
N ALA A 189 21.16 0.00 10.97
CA ALA A 189 22.10 -1.11 10.82
C ALA A 189 21.38 -2.48 10.71
N TYR A 190 20.32 -2.69 11.49
CA TYR A 190 19.49 -3.88 11.37
C TYR A 190 18.81 -3.96 10.01
N LEU A 191 18.16 -2.87 9.59
CA LEU A 191 17.43 -2.79 8.34
C LEU A 191 18.33 -2.96 7.10
N LEU A 192 19.52 -2.35 7.10
CA LEU A 192 20.52 -2.54 6.04
C LEU A 192 20.97 -4.00 5.94
N ARG A 193 21.15 -4.67 7.08
CA ARG A 193 21.47 -6.11 7.09
C ARG A 193 20.35 -6.91 6.43
N ARG A 194 19.08 -6.60 6.73
CA ARG A 194 17.91 -7.27 6.14
C ARG A 194 17.82 -7.03 4.63
N LEU A 195 18.09 -5.82 4.15
CA LEU A 195 18.16 -5.50 2.71
C LEU A 195 19.30 -6.22 1.99
N SER A 196 20.46 -6.32 2.63
CA SER A 196 21.68 -6.89 2.02
C SER A 196 21.72 -8.42 2.03
N ALA A 197 20.82 -9.07 2.78
CA ALA A 197 20.73 -10.52 2.84
C ALA A 197 20.35 -11.07 1.46
N ARG A 198 21.35 -11.55 0.71
CA ARG A 198 21.12 -12.22 -0.57
C ARG A 198 20.31 -13.49 -0.33
N ARG A 199 19.26 -13.67 -1.14
CA ARG A 199 18.61 -14.98 -1.33
C ARG A 199 19.59 -15.94 -2.00
#